data_AF-A0A523H226-F1
#
_entry.id   AF-A0A523H226-F1
#
_cell.length_a   1.000
_cell.length_b   1.000
_cell.length_c   1.000
_cell.angle_alpha   90.00
_cell.angle_beta   90.00
_cell.angle_gamma   90.00
#
_symmetry.space_group_name_H-M   'P 1'
#
loop_
_entity.id
_entity.type
_entity.pdbx_description
1 polymer ?
#
loop_
_entity_poly.entity_id
_entity_poly.type
_entity_poly.pdbx_seq_one_letter_code
_entity_poly.pdbx_strand_id
1 'polypeptide(L)'
;MKLTLRNTFAKIAILTYSLGTIGHIVAIIFNPPLDQMPVEAHGVVTILAGYAGIGFILFIKKVDFKNLPDKIIYGLILFHLSTSALIHAYSIIWDTNDWLSFFAPSYSYFAVIYFASFGYYSLKMDKRLNK
;
A
#
# COMPACT_ATOMS: atom_id res chain seq x y z
N MET A 1 20.65 -11.05 -14.15
CA MET A 1 19.76 -11.67 -13.16
C MET A 1 18.47 -12.10 -13.86
N LYS A 2 18.06 -13.37 -13.83
CA LYS A 2 16.80 -13.82 -14.48
C LYS A 2 15.60 -13.22 -13.75
N LEU A 3 14.71 -12.55 -14.46
CA LEU A 3 13.41 -12.09 -13.94
C LEU A 3 12.54 -13.31 -13.68
N THR A 4 12.12 -13.49 -12.44
CA THR A 4 11.12 -14.49 -12.04
C THR A 4 9.88 -13.73 -11.58
N LEU A 5 8.69 -14.34 -11.72
CA LEU A 5 7.42 -13.75 -11.31
C LEU A 5 7.47 -13.24 -9.85
N ARG A 6 8.11 -14.01 -8.96
CA ARG A 6 8.35 -13.67 -7.55
C ARG A 6 9.25 -12.45 -7.38
N ASN A 7 10.36 -12.38 -8.12
CA ASN A 7 11.32 -11.28 -8.01
C ASN A 7 10.75 -9.98 -8.61
N THR A 8 9.96 -10.09 -9.68
CA THR A 8 9.24 -8.95 -10.27
C THR A 8 8.18 -8.44 -9.30
N PHE A 9 7.40 -9.32 -8.69
CA PHE A 9 6.44 -8.97 -7.65
C PHE A 9 7.09 -8.21 -6.49
N ALA A 10 8.14 -8.77 -5.87
CA ALA A 10 8.75 -8.14 -4.70
C ALA A 10 9.24 -6.72 -5.01
N LYS A 11 9.83 -6.52 -6.18
CA LYS A 11 10.29 -5.20 -6.64
C LYS A 11 9.15 -4.22 -6.85
N ILE A 12 8.06 -4.66 -7.50
CA ILE A 12 6.89 -3.80 -7.72
C ILE A 12 6.23 -3.44 -6.39
N ALA A 13 6.05 -4.40 -5.48
CA ALA A 13 5.47 -4.13 -4.17
C ALA A 13 6.32 -3.14 -3.36
N ILE A 14 7.64 -3.34 -3.29
CA ILE A 14 8.55 -2.39 -2.64
C ILE A 14 8.39 -1.00 -3.24
N LEU A 15 8.47 -0.89 -4.56
CA LEU A 15 8.38 0.40 -5.25
C LEU A 15 7.03 1.09 -4.97
N THR A 16 5.92 0.38 -5.17
CA THR A 16 4.57 0.91 -4.99
C THR A 16 4.33 1.38 -3.55
N TYR A 17 4.67 0.56 -2.55
CA TYR A 17 4.40 0.90 -1.16
C TYR A 17 5.40 1.92 -0.58
N SER A 18 6.66 1.92 -1.02
CA SER A 18 7.61 2.99 -0.67
C SER A 18 7.19 4.33 -1.26
N LEU A 19 6.81 4.38 -2.54
CA LEU A 19 6.33 5.61 -3.17
C LEU A 19 5.02 6.09 -2.55
N GLY A 20 4.08 5.19 -2.25
CA GLY A 20 2.85 5.53 -1.55
C GLY A 20 3.11 6.10 -0.15
N THR A 21 4.09 5.55 0.59
CA THR A 21 4.47 6.07 1.91
C THR A 21 5.03 7.48 1.83
N ILE A 22 5.93 7.71 0.87
CA ILE A 22 6.48 9.05 0.61
C ILE A 22 5.34 10.01 0.24
N GLY A 23 4.42 9.57 -0.62
CA GLY A 23 3.24 10.36 -1.00
C GLY A 23 2.41 10.81 0.20
N HIS A 24 2.09 9.89 1.13
CA HIS A 24 1.36 10.25 2.36
C HIS A 24 2.15 11.18 3.27
N ILE A 25 3.45 10.94 3.48
CA ILE A 25 4.28 11.81 4.31
C ILE A 25 4.32 13.22 3.73
N VAL A 26 4.51 13.34 2.41
CA VAL A 26 4.51 14.63 1.72
C VAL A 26 3.15 15.32 1.86
N ALA A 27 2.06 14.59 1.65
CA ALA A 27 0.71 15.15 1.77
C ALA A 27 0.41 15.63 3.20
N ILE A 28 0.81 14.87 4.24
CA ILE A 28 0.60 15.24 5.63
C ILE A 28 1.46 16.44 6.05
N ILE A 29 2.76 16.45 5.70
CA ILE A 29 3.70 17.48 6.17
C ILE A 29 3.51 18.80 5.43
N PHE A 30 3.40 18.74 4.11
CA PHE A 30 3.43 19.94 3.29
C PHE A 30 2.04 20.46 2.95
N ASN A 31 0.99 19.65 3.18
CA ASN A 31 -0.38 19.89 2.72
C ASN A 31 -0.43 20.65 1.39
N PRO A 32 0.34 20.19 0.38
CA PRO A 32 0.55 20.98 -0.81
C PRO A 32 -0.78 21.13 -1.54
N PRO A 33 -1.09 22.29 -2.14
CA PRO A 33 -2.25 22.46 -3.00
C PRO A 33 -1.95 21.70 -4.31
N LEU A 34 -1.98 20.37 -4.23
CA LEU A 34 -1.85 19.53 -5.40
C LEU A 34 -3.21 19.46 -6.04
N ASP A 35 -3.26 19.82 -7.32
CA ASP A 35 -4.36 19.39 -8.17
C ASP A 35 -4.51 17.88 -8.06
N GLN A 36 -5.75 17.39 -8.15
CA GLN A 36 -6.01 15.96 -8.16
C GLN A 36 -5.14 15.28 -9.22
N MET A 37 -4.58 14.13 -8.84
CA MET A 37 -3.82 13.29 -9.75
C MET A 37 -4.65 13.03 -11.03
N PRO A 38 -4.04 13.09 -12.23
CA PRO A 38 -4.73 12.75 -13.45
C PRO A 38 -5.32 11.32 -13.39
N VAL A 39 -6.45 11.11 -14.06
CA VAL A 39 -7.18 9.83 -14.04
C VAL A 39 -6.29 8.66 -14.49
N GLU A 40 -5.39 8.90 -15.44
CA GLU A 40 -4.43 7.92 -15.95
C GLU A 40 -3.44 7.49 -14.86
N ALA A 41 -2.92 8.46 -14.10
CA ALA A 41 -1.99 8.20 -13.01
C ALA A 41 -2.70 7.47 -11.85
N HIS A 42 -3.96 7.81 -11.58
CA HIS A 42 -4.83 7.04 -10.67
C HIS A 42 -5.00 5.59 -11.13
N GLY A 43 -5.25 5.35 -12.42
CA GLY A 43 -5.38 4.01 -12.99
C GLY A 43 -4.10 3.20 -12.83
N VAL A 44 -2.93 3.82 -13.11
CA VAL A 44 -1.63 3.17 -12.94
C VAL A 44 -1.37 2.80 -11.48
N VAL A 45 -1.60 3.71 -10.53
CA VAL A 45 -1.44 3.43 -9.10
C VAL A 45 -2.36 2.28 -8.67
N THR A 46 -3.61 2.29 -9.12
CA THR A 46 -4.59 1.25 -8.79
C THR A 46 -4.17 -0.13 -9.31
N ILE A 47 -3.69 -0.21 -10.56
CA ILE A 47 -3.21 -1.46 -11.16
C ILE A 47 -1.95 -1.96 -10.43
N LEU A 48 -0.99 -1.08 -10.16
CA LEU A 48 0.24 -1.43 -9.45
C LEU A 48 -0.04 -1.88 -8.02
N ALA A 49 -0.93 -1.19 -7.30
CA ALA A 49 -1.39 -1.58 -5.99
C ALA A 49 -2.09 -2.94 -6.04
N GLY A 50 -3.04 -3.16 -6.96
CA GLY A 50 -3.71 -4.45 -7.13
C GLY A 50 -2.74 -5.60 -7.43
N TYR A 51 -1.77 -5.39 -8.33
CA TYR A 51 -0.73 -6.38 -8.64
C TYR A 51 0.16 -6.68 -7.42
N ALA A 52 0.56 -5.65 -6.67
CA ALA A 52 1.30 -5.82 -5.42
C ALA A 52 0.44 -6.53 -4.35
N GLY A 53 -0.86 -6.28 -4.32
CA GLY A 53 -1.80 -6.93 -3.42
C GLY A 53 -1.89 -8.44 -3.67
N ILE A 54 -2.25 -8.79 -4.89
CA ILE A 54 -2.42 -10.18 -5.33
C ILE A 54 -1.09 -10.93 -5.19
N GLY A 55 0.01 -10.34 -5.66
CA GLY A 55 1.32 -10.98 -5.58
C GLY A 55 1.73 -11.25 -4.13
N PHE A 56 1.43 -10.36 -3.19
CA PHE A 56 1.76 -10.61 -1.78
C PHE A 56 0.93 -11.75 -1.22
N ILE A 57 -0.39 -11.78 -1.45
CA ILE A 57 -1.26 -12.88 -0.98
C ILE A 57 -0.77 -14.24 -1.54
N LEU A 58 -0.39 -14.29 -2.81
CA LEU A 58 0.06 -15.52 -3.47
C LEU A 58 1.47 -15.96 -3.06
N PHE A 59 2.37 -15.01 -2.78
CA PHE A 59 3.79 -15.30 -2.58
C PHE A 59 4.29 -15.12 -1.15
N ILE A 60 3.51 -14.56 -0.23
CA ILE A 60 3.93 -14.29 1.16
C ILE A 60 4.45 -15.52 1.90
N LYS A 61 3.80 -16.67 1.71
CA LYS A 61 4.24 -17.95 2.29
C LYS A 61 5.58 -18.44 1.75
N LYS A 62 5.99 -17.93 0.59
CA LYS A 62 7.27 -18.25 -0.08
C LYS A 62 8.34 -17.19 0.18
N VAL A 63 8.00 -16.07 0.83
CA VAL A 63 8.98 -15.07 1.26
C VAL A 63 9.65 -15.59 2.53
N ASP A 64 10.95 -15.81 2.39
CA ASP A 64 11.82 -16.34 3.42
C ASP A 64 12.53 -15.14 4.05
N PHE A 65 12.10 -14.69 5.25
CA PHE A 65 12.62 -13.51 5.93
C PHE A 65 13.99 -13.79 6.59
N LYS A 66 14.94 -14.27 5.79
CA LYS A 66 16.24 -14.73 6.27
C LYS A 66 17.12 -13.57 6.73
N ASN A 67 17.02 -12.41 6.08
CA ASN A 67 17.90 -11.28 6.33
C ASN A 67 17.14 -10.06 6.86
N LEU A 68 17.82 -9.21 7.63
CA LEU A 68 17.27 -7.99 8.22
C LEU A 68 16.59 -7.04 7.19
N PRO A 69 17.15 -6.82 5.98
CA PRO A 69 16.50 -5.97 4.97
C PRO A 69 15.12 -6.47 4.54
N ASP A 70 14.93 -7.79 4.41
CA ASP A 70 13.64 -8.36 4.01
C ASP A 70 12.57 -8.12 5.09
N LYS A 71 12.97 -8.19 6.36
CA LYS A 71 12.09 -7.87 7.50
C LYS A 71 11.71 -6.40 7.53
N ILE A 72 12.67 -5.51 7.28
CA ILE A 72 12.44 -4.05 7.22
C ILE A 72 11.46 -3.72 6.09
N ILE A 73 11.71 -4.23 4.88
CA ILE A 73 10.84 -4.04 3.72
C ILE A 73 9.42 -4.50 4.04
N TYR A 74 9.28 -5.69 4.61
CA TYR A 74 7.99 -6.23 4.99
C TYR A 74 7.27 -5.37 6.04
N GLY A 75 8.00 -4.92 7.06
CA GLY A 75 7.49 -3.98 8.06
C GLY A 75 7.00 -2.67 7.44
N LEU A 76 7.75 -2.11 6.50
CA LEU A 76 7.36 -0.89 5.77
C LEU A 76 6.10 -1.09 4.95
N ILE A 77 5.97 -2.23 4.27
CA ILE A 77 4.75 -2.58 3.52
C ILE A 77 3.56 -2.63 4.48
N LEU A 78 3.65 -3.37 5.58
CA LEU A 78 2.56 -3.48 6.56
C LEU A 78 2.22 -2.13 7.20
N PHE A 79 3.24 -1.33 7.54
CA PHE A 79 3.06 -0.01 8.08
C PHE A 79 2.32 0.90 7.11
N HIS A 80 2.75 0.94 5.84
CA HIS A 80 2.09 1.71 4.79
C HIS A 80 0.63 1.31 4.63
N LEU A 81 0.33 0.01 4.49
CA LEU A 81 -1.03 -0.49 4.29
C LEU A 81 -1.94 -0.11 5.45
N SER A 82 -1.47 -0.28 6.69
CA SER A 82 -2.26 -0.01 7.89
C SER A 82 -2.50 1.48 8.09
N THR A 83 -1.46 2.30 7.96
CA THR A 83 -1.57 3.76 8.08
C THR A 83 -2.41 4.36 6.95
N SER A 84 -2.24 3.86 5.73
CA SER A 84 -3.06 4.25 4.58
C SER A 84 -4.54 3.96 4.81
N ALA A 85 -4.87 2.74 5.27
CA ALA A 85 -6.25 2.38 5.62
C ALA A 85 -6.85 3.35 6.64
N LEU A 86 -6.08 3.71 7.67
CA LEU A 86 -6.53 4.64 8.72
C LEU A 86 -6.77 6.05 8.19
N ILE A 87 -5.87 6.59 7.37
CA ILE A 87 -6.00 7.94 6.80
C ILE A 87 -7.20 8.00 5.86
N HIS A 88 -7.38 7.01 4.99
CA HIS A 88 -8.56 6.95 4.11
C HIS A 88 -9.87 6.74 4.89
N ALA A 89 -9.86 5.94 5.96
CA ALA A 89 -11.04 5.78 6.82
C ALA A 89 -11.38 7.08 7.56
N TYR A 90 -10.37 7.80 8.06
CA TYR A 90 -10.55 9.12 8.68
C TYR A 90 -11.19 10.12 7.72
N SER A 91 -10.69 10.16 6.47
CA SER A 91 -11.23 11.00 5.40
C SER A 91 -12.73 10.72 5.14
N ILE A 92 -13.13 9.44 5.10
CA ILE A 92 -14.54 9.05 4.91
C ILE A 92 -15.39 9.41 6.14
N ILE A 93 -14.91 9.12 7.36
CA ILE A 93 -15.69 9.32 8.60
C ILE A 93 -15.99 10.80 8.83
N TRP A 94 -15.03 11.68 8.53
CA TRP A 94 -15.15 13.11 8.75
C TRP A 94 -15.48 13.93 7.51
N ASP A 95 -15.79 13.25 6.39
CA ASP A 95 -16.10 13.88 5.10
C ASP A 95 -15.08 14.96 4.71
N THR A 96 -13.80 14.68 4.94
CA THR A 96 -12.68 15.56 4.62
C THR A 96 -11.75 14.88 3.63
N ASN A 97 -11.21 15.64 2.67
CA ASN A 97 -10.18 15.16 1.76
C ASN A 97 -8.90 16.00 1.84
N ASP A 98 -8.70 16.79 2.90
CA ASP A 98 -7.64 17.80 2.91
C ASP A 98 -6.25 17.16 2.79
N TRP A 99 -5.98 16.12 3.57
CA TRP A 99 -4.69 15.39 3.58
C TRP A 99 -4.52 14.38 2.44
N LEU A 100 -5.58 14.17 1.67
CA LEU A 100 -5.63 13.24 0.55
C LEU A 100 -6.15 13.92 -0.72
N SER A 101 -6.05 15.24 -0.79
CA SER A 101 -6.61 16.09 -1.86
C SER A 101 -6.06 15.72 -3.23
N PHE A 102 -4.86 15.16 -3.26
CA PHE A 102 -4.23 14.56 -4.43
C PHE A 102 -4.98 13.34 -5.01
N PHE A 103 -5.74 12.62 -4.18
CA PHE A 103 -6.57 11.50 -4.60
C PHE A 103 -8.03 11.94 -4.75
N ALA A 104 -8.71 11.41 -5.77
CA ALA A 104 -10.16 11.53 -5.88
C ALA A 104 -10.86 10.97 -4.61
N PRO A 105 -11.92 11.61 -4.08
CA PRO A 105 -12.61 11.14 -2.87
C PRO A 105 -13.11 9.69 -2.98
N SER A 106 -13.52 9.27 -4.18
CA SER A 106 -13.94 7.89 -4.47
C SER A 106 -12.83 6.86 -4.28
N TYR A 107 -11.56 7.26 -4.41
CA TYR A 107 -10.41 6.39 -4.18
C TYR A 107 -10.31 5.95 -2.73
N SER A 108 -10.70 6.79 -1.76
CA SER A 108 -10.66 6.43 -0.34
C SER A 108 -11.51 5.20 -0.01
N TYR A 109 -12.66 5.03 -0.66
CA TYR A 109 -13.50 3.84 -0.48
C TYR A 109 -12.81 2.57 -1.00
N PHE A 110 -12.22 2.64 -2.20
CA PHE A 110 -11.43 1.53 -2.74
C PHE A 110 -10.25 1.20 -1.83
N ALA A 111 -9.50 2.22 -1.41
CA ALA A 111 -8.33 2.11 -0.56
C ALA A 111 -8.66 1.42 0.77
N VAL A 112 -9.72 1.84 1.48
CA VAL A 112 -10.13 1.20 2.73
C VAL A 112 -10.44 -0.28 2.53
N ILE A 113 -11.27 -0.62 1.52
CA ILE A 113 -11.64 -2.01 1.25
C ILE A 113 -10.40 -2.84 0.91
N TYR A 114 -9.53 -2.31 0.03
CA TYR A 114 -8.31 -2.97 -0.39
C TYR A 114 -7.35 -3.20 0.78
N PHE A 115 -7.01 -2.15 1.53
CA PHE A 115 -6.04 -2.22 2.63
C PHE A 115 -6.57 -3.03 3.82
N ALA A 116 -7.86 -2.92 4.17
CA ALA A 116 -8.46 -3.72 5.23
C ALA A 116 -8.52 -5.21 4.87
N SER A 117 -8.97 -5.54 3.65
CA SER A 117 -9.00 -6.92 3.16
C SER A 117 -7.60 -7.52 3.13
N PHE A 118 -6.64 -6.75 2.63
CA PHE A 118 -5.24 -7.15 2.57
C PHE A 118 -4.63 -7.36 3.95
N GLY A 119 -4.84 -6.43 4.88
CA GLY A 119 -4.37 -6.53 6.27
C GLY A 119 -4.96 -7.76 6.98
N TYR A 120 -6.27 -7.97 6.85
CA TYR A 120 -6.95 -9.14 7.39
C TYR A 120 -6.38 -10.45 6.84
N TYR A 121 -6.24 -10.55 5.50
CA TYR A 121 -5.65 -11.74 4.88
C TYR A 121 -4.20 -11.97 5.31
N SER A 122 -3.41 -10.90 5.42
CA SER A 122 -2.00 -10.97 5.84
C SER A 122 -1.88 -11.50 7.27
N LEU A 123 -2.69 -10.99 8.20
CA LEU A 123 -2.72 -11.43 9.61
C LEU A 123 -3.22 -12.87 9.76
N LYS A 124 -4.25 -13.26 9.00
CA LYS A 124 -4.82 -14.62 9.03
C LYS A 124 -3.88 -15.65 8.43
N MET A 125 -3.16 -15.30 7.34
CA MET A 125 -2.32 -16.25 6.61
C MET A 125 -0.90 -16.34 7.15
N ASP A 126 -0.38 -15.31 7.82
CA ASP A 126 0.97 -15.32 8.37
C ASP A 126 0.99 -15.62 9.88
N LYS A 127 1.05 -16.92 10.21
CA LYS A 127 1.23 -17.40 11.60
C LYS A 127 2.54 -16.93 12.26
N ARG A 128 3.49 -16.34 11.52
CA ARG A 128 4.73 -15.77 12.07
C ARG A 128 4.52 -14.41 12.72
N LEU A 129 3.42 -13.71 12.40
CA LEU A 129 3.04 -12.45 13.06
C LEU A 129 2.28 -12.67 14.38
N ASN A 130 1.77 -13.88 14.61
CA ASN A 130 0.98 -14.25 15.78
C ASN A 130 1.80 -15.02 16.84
N LYS A 131 3.14 -14.96 16.75
CA LYS A 131 4.08 -15.58 17.69
C LYS A 131 5.09 -14.53 18.14
#